data_AF-A0AA89BLV5-F1
#
_entry.id   AF-A0AA89BLV5-F1
#
_cell.length_a   1.000
_cell.length_b   1.000
_cell.length_c   1.000
_cell.angle_alpha   90.00
_cell.angle_beta   90.00
_cell.angle_gamma   90.00
#
_symmetry.space_group_name_H-M   'P 1'
#
loop_
_entity.id
_entity.type
_entity.pdbx_description
1 polymer ?
#
loop_
_entity_poly.entity_id
_entity_poly.type
_entity_poly.pdbx_seq_one_letter_code
_entity_poly.pdbx_strand_id
1 'polypeptide(L)'
;MSSLRYSVPLENNRFARVVEWNGEPRVDLREWECINSEPVKATKKGVSLDLIQFKTLTDILQDYVDESLKKKEAISWHLGANVFITVQKDNPCVDIRLYWRPPDKTESVPTRRGLCMRPSEYTTFKQHLEEIKKKPPGITVGETVLPER
;
A
#
# COMPACT_ATOMS: atom_id res chain seq x y z
N MET A 1 4.31 -16.82 -10.36
CA MET A 1 2.87 -16.49 -10.25
C MET A 1 2.67 -15.82 -8.90
N SER A 2 1.94 -14.71 -8.84
CA SER A 2 1.59 -14.09 -7.56
C SER A 2 0.34 -14.74 -6.98
N SER A 3 0.40 -15.24 -5.74
CA SER A 3 -0.78 -15.79 -5.06
C SER A 3 -1.52 -14.68 -4.32
N LEU A 4 -2.84 -14.59 -4.51
CA LEU A 4 -3.70 -13.64 -3.79
C LEU A 4 -4.14 -14.29 -2.48
N ARG A 5 -3.84 -13.66 -1.34
CA ARG A 5 -4.23 -14.18 -0.01
C ARG A 5 -5.41 -13.44 0.60
N TYR A 6 -5.51 -12.15 0.34
CA TYR A 6 -6.59 -11.31 0.85
C TYR A 6 -6.79 -10.12 -0.10
N SER A 7 -8.03 -9.69 -0.29
CA SER A 7 -8.37 -8.56 -1.15
C SER A 7 -9.52 -7.82 -0.52
N VAL A 8 -9.37 -6.51 -0.35
CA VAL A 8 -10.43 -5.63 0.11
C VAL A 8 -10.63 -4.48 -0.87
N PRO A 9 -11.88 -4.21 -1.30
CA PRO A 9 -12.18 -3.03 -2.11
C PRO A 9 -12.04 -1.76 -1.27
N LEU A 10 -11.41 -0.74 -1.86
CA LEU A 10 -11.26 0.61 -1.29
C LEU A 10 -12.18 1.63 -1.96
N GLU A 11 -13.17 1.18 -2.75
CA GLU A 11 -14.00 1.96 -3.69
C GLU A 11 -13.29 2.34 -5.02
N ASN A 12 -14.06 2.84 -5.99
CA ASN A 12 -13.56 3.34 -7.29
C ASN A 12 -12.63 2.36 -8.04
N ASN A 13 -12.96 1.07 -8.02
CA ASN A 13 -12.14 -0.02 -8.58
C ASN A 13 -10.71 -0.09 -8.01
N ARG A 14 -10.49 0.43 -6.81
CA ARG A 14 -9.22 0.34 -6.08
C ARG A 14 -9.33 -0.75 -5.03
N PHE A 15 -8.22 -1.43 -4.82
CA PHE A 15 -8.14 -2.56 -3.90
C PHE A 15 -6.84 -2.48 -3.10
N ALA A 16 -6.92 -2.88 -1.83
CA ALA A 16 -5.76 -3.30 -1.07
C ALA A 16 -5.70 -4.83 -1.10
N ARG A 17 -4.60 -5.37 -1.60
CA ARG A 17 -4.41 -6.81 -1.78
C ARG A 17 -3.15 -7.27 -1.07
N VAL A 18 -3.29 -8.36 -0.34
CA VAL A 18 -2.15 -9.10 0.18
C VAL A 18 -1.77 -10.15 -0.85
N VAL A 19 -0.59 -10.00 -1.43
CA VAL A 19 -0.09 -10.85 -2.51
C VAL A 19 1.30 -11.37 -2.19
N GLU A 20 1.66 -12.51 -2.78
CA GLU A 20 3.03 -13.00 -2.79
C GLU A 20 3.69 -12.66 -4.13
N TRP A 21 4.91 -12.14 -4.11
CA TRP A 21 5.69 -11.83 -5.31
C TRP A 21 7.12 -12.34 -5.14
N ASN A 22 7.55 -13.25 -6.02
CA ASN A 22 8.87 -13.88 -5.94
C ASN A 22 9.16 -14.54 -4.57
N GLY A 23 8.15 -15.20 -3.99
CA GLY A 23 8.21 -15.78 -2.64
C GLY A 23 8.13 -14.76 -1.51
N GLU A 24 8.10 -13.46 -1.82
CA GLU A 24 8.04 -12.41 -0.82
C GLU A 24 6.62 -11.88 -0.61
N PRO A 25 6.22 -11.71 0.66
CA PRO A 25 4.97 -11.07 1.03
C PRO A 25 4.89 -9.58 0.72
N ARG A 26 3.80 -9.13 0.09
CA ARG A 26 3.56 -7.72 -0.25
C ARG A 26 2.12 -7.27 -0.07
N VAL A 27 1.94 -5.98 0.19
CA VAL A 27 0.65 -5.29 0.16
C VAL A 27 0.58 -4.41 -1.08
N ASP A 28 -0.28 -4.75 -2.03
CA ASP A 28 -0.51 -3.99 -3.26
C ASP A 28 -1.75 -3.10 -3.11
N LEU A 29 -1.53 -1.79 -3.16
CA LEU A 29 -2.55 -0.75 -3.17
C LEU A 29 -2.69 -0.24 -4.61
N ARG A 30 -3.78 -0.61 -5.30
CA ARG A 30 -3.83 -0.44 -6.76
C ARG A 30 -5.24 -0.24 -7.31
N GLU A 31 -5.34 0.55 -8.38
CA GLU A 31 -6.52 0.65 -9.23
C GLU A 31 -6.53 -0.49 -10.26
N TRP A 32 -7.68 -1.14 -10.42
CA TRP A 32 -7.90 -2.26 -11.32
C TRP A 32 -8.95 -1.89 -12.39
N GLU A 33 -8.80 -2.49 -13.56
CA GLU A 33 -9.87 -2.59 -14.53
C GLU A 33 -10.83 -3.69 -14.05
N CYS A 34 -12.11 -3.35 -13.92
CA CYS A 34 -13.15 -4.27 -13.45
C CYS A 34 -14.18 -4.57 -14.55
N ILE A 35 -14.66 -5.81 -14.61
CA ILE A 35 -15.80 -6.23 -15.42
C ILE A 35 -16.86 -6.74 -14.44
N ASN A 36 -18.07 -6.18 -14.48
CA ASN A 36 -19.14 -6.51 -13.52
C ASN A 36 -18.69 -6.39 -12.05
N SER A 37 -17.95 -5.33 -11.74
CA SER A 37 -17.33 -5.07 -10.42
C SER A 37 -16.23 -6.05 -9.99
N GLU A 38 -15.93 -7.06 -10.81
CA GLU A 38 -14.85 -8.00 -10.55
C GLU A 38 -13.52 -7.49 -11.14
N PRO A 39 -12.45 -7.39 -10.34
CA PRO A 39 -11.14 -6.91 -10.78
C PRO A 39 -10.43 -7.90 -11.71
N VAL A 40 -10.30 -7.53 -12.98
CA VAL A 40 -9.73 -8.38 -14.04
C VAL A 40 -8.26 -8.08 -14.28
N LYS A 41 -7.86 -6.81 -14.29
CA LYS A 41 -6.50 -6.42 -14.65
C LYS A 41 -5.96 -5.26 -13.82
N ALA A 42 -4.76 -5.43 -13.30
CA ALA A 42 -4.03 -4.40 -12.57
C ALA A 42 -3.63 -3.25 -13.50
N THR A 43 -3.92 -2.01 -13.12
CA THR A 43 -3.40 -0.83 -13.81
C THR A 43 -2.01 -0.44 -13.30
N LYS A 44 -1.35 0.51 -13.97
CA LYS A 44 -0.09 1.09 -13.48
C LYS A 44 -0.27 2.03 -12.29
N LYS A 45 -1.50 2.46 -11.98
CA LYS A 45 -1.80 3.35 -10.84
C LYS A 45 -1.91 2.53 -9.56
N GLY A 46 -0.83 2.52 -8.81
CA GLY A 46 -0.74 1.81 -7.55
C GLY A 46 0.69 1.63 -7.10
N VAL A 47 0.84 1.15 -5.89
CA VAL A 47 2.12 0.86 -5.25
C VAL A 47 2.04 -0.51 -4.59
N SER A 48 3.13 -1.26 -4.68
CA SER A 48 3.28 -2.54 -3.98
C SER A 48 4.36 -2.35 -2.93
N LEU A 49 3.98 -2.52 -1.67
CA LEU A 49 4.82 -2.31 -0.50
C LEU A 49 5.27 -3.67 0.03
N ASP A 50 6.56 -3.79 0.37
CA ASP A 50 7.02 -4.89 1.19
C ASP A 50 6.51 -4.75 2.64
N LEU A 51 6.78 -5.76 3.48
CA LEU A 51 6.30 -5.77 4.87
C LEU A 51 6.88 -4.66 5.73
N ILE A 52 8.13 -4.26 5.50
CA ILE A 52 8.78 -3.21 6.28
C ILE A 52 8.18 -1.86 5.91
N GLN A 53 7.99 -1.61 4.61
CA GLN A 53 7.31 -0.42 4.09
C GLN A 53 5.86 -0.37 4.57
N PHE A 54 5.14 -1.49 4.57
CA PHE A 54 3.76 -1.55 5.02
C PHE A 54 3.65 -1.29 6.53
N LYS A 55 4.54 -1.86 7.36
CA LYS A 55 4.59 -1.57 8.79
C LYS A 55 4.86 -0.07 9.04
N THR A 56 5.85 0.48 8.35
CA THR A 56 6.19 1.91 8.44
C THR A 56 5.01 2.79 8.02
N LEU A 57 4.29 2.40 6.96
CA LEU A 57 3.06 3.05 6.55
C LEU A 57 2.03 3.02 7.68
N THR A 58 1.76 1.85 8.29
CA THR A 58 0.72 1.76 9.34
C THR A 58 1.06 2.60 10.56
N ASP A 59 2.33 2.65 10.95
CA ASP A 59 2.79 3.46 12.08
C ASP A 59 2.59 4.95 11.76
N ILE A 60 2.98 5.39 10.55
CA ILE A 60 2.79 6.79 10.12
C ILE A 60 1.31 7.17 10.02
N LEU A 61 0.47 6.28 9.51
CA LEU A 61 -0.96 6.51 9.38
C LEU A 61 -1.63 6.71 10.75
N GLN A 62 -1.21 5.93 11.74
CA GLN A 62 -1.75 5.96 13.09
C GLN A 62 -1.28 7.19 13.87
N ASP A 63 0.01 7.54 13.76
CA ASP A 63 0.63 8.52 14.64
C ASP A 63 0.57 9.96 14.09
N TYR A 64 0.62 10.15 12.76
CA TYR A 64 0.87 11.48 12.18
C TYR A 64 -0.13 11.93 11.10
N VAL A 65 -0.62 11.03 10.26
CA VAL A 65 -1.41 11.42 9.08
C VAL A 65 -2.77 12.01 9.45
N ASP A 66 -3.48 11.40 10.40
CA ASP A 66 -4.78 11.92 10.87
C ASP A 66 -4.64 13.33 11.47
N GLU A 67 -3.57 13.58 12.23
CA GLU A 67 -3.31 14.89 12.81
C GLU A 67 -2.98 15.92 11.73
N SER A 68 -2.15 15.54 10.75
CA SER A 68 -1.77 16.41 9.63
C SER A 68 -2.97 16.78 8.76
N LEU A 69 -3.87 15.83 8.49
CA LEU A 69 -5.13 16.06 7.79
C LEU A 69 -6.03 17.05 8.56
N LYS A 70 -6.13 16.92 9.88
CA LYS A 70 -6.91 17.85 10.74
C LYS A 70 -6.32 19.26 10.75
N LYS A 71 -5.00 19.38 10.86
CA LYS A 71 -4.28 20.67 10.86
C LYS A 71 -4.16 21.29 9.47
N LYS A 72 -4.47 20.54 8.40
CA LYS A 72 -4.25 20.92 6.99
C LYS A 72 -2.78 21.26 6.72
N GLU A 73 -1.87 20.53 7.36
CA GLU A 73 -0.43 20.71 7.21
C GLU A 73 0.08 19.85 6.04
N ALA A 74 0.88 20.47 5.17
CA ALA A 74 1.53 19.75 4.09
C ALA A 74 2.79 19.08 4.63
N ILE A 75 2.84 17.75 4.55
CA ILE A 75 3.94 16.96 5.08
C ILE A 75 4.12 15.66 4.29
N SER A 76 5.36 15.18 4.25
CA SER A 76 5.77 14.00 3.52
C SER A 76 6.61 13.12 4.45
N TRP A 77 6.35 11.82 4.44
CA TRP A 77 7.13 10.83 5.17
C TRP A 77 7.66 9.76 4.21
N HIS A 78 8.89 9.32 4.45
CA HIS A 78 9.54 8.29 3.66
C HIS A 78 9.23 6.89 4.21
N LEU A 79 8.74 6.00 3.34
CA LEU A 79 8.42 4.62 3.68
C LEU A 79 9.57 3.65 3.41
N GLY A 80 10.63 4.08 2.73
CA GLY A 80 11.68 3.21 2.21
C GLY A 80 11.60 3.03 0.68
N ALA A 81 12.72 2.66 0.06
CA ALA A 81 12.85 2.41 -1.38
C ALA A 81 12.26 3.52 -2.28
N ASN A 82 12.47 4.79 -1.89
CA ASN A 82 11.95 5.99 -2.56
C ASN A 82 10.42 6.07 -2.61
N VAL A 83 9.70 5.35 -1.76
CA VAL A 83 8.25 5.51 -1.61
C VAL A 83 7.98 6.52 -0.51
N PHE A 84 7.08 7.46 -0.78
CA PHE A 84 6.66 8.49 0.17
C PHE A 84 5.15 8.45 0.34
N ILE A 85 4.69 8.78 1.54
CA ILE A 85 3.32 9.16 1.83
C ILE A 85 3.28 10.67 2.02
N THR A 86 2.34 11.33 1.35
CA THR A 86 2.22 12.79 1.37
C THR A 86 0.78 13.21 1.65
N VAL A 87 0.65 14.25 2.47
CA VAL A 87 -0.58 15.01 2.67
C VAL A 87 -0.29 16.43 2.20
N GLN A 88 -1.20 17.03 1.44
CA GLN A 88 -1.06 18.39 0.95
C GLN A 88 -2.00 19.33 1.71
N LYS A 89 -1.57 20.58 1.85
CA LYS A 89 -2.43 21.64 2.39
C LYS A 89 -3.69 21.78 1.54
N ASP A 90 -4.83 21.85 2.19
CA ASP A 90 -6.17 22.00 1.59
C ASP A 90 -6.60 20.83 0.65
N ASN A 91 -5.88 19.71 0.65
CA ASN A 91 -6.28 18.49 -0.05
C ASN A 91 -6.48 17.36 0.98
N PRO A 92 -7.70 16.84 1.15
CA PRO A 92 -7.98 15.81 2.16
C PRO A 92 -7.55 14.40 1.70
N CYS A 93 -6.82 14.28 0.60
CA CYS A 93 -6.34 13.00 0.07
C CYS A 93 -4.97 12.63 0.64
N VAL A 94 -4.73 11.33 0.76
CA VAL A 94 -3.45 10.75 1.17
C VAL A 94 -2.78 10.14 -0.07
N ASP A 95 -1.64 10.68 -0.51
CA ASP A 95 -0.92 10.18 -1.70
C ASP A 95 0.29 9.33 -1.30
N ILE A 96 0.26 8.05 -1.68
CA ILE A 96 1.37 7.12 -1.50
C ILE A 96 2.00 6.86 -2.86
N ARG A 97 3.26 7.26 -3.06
CA ARG A 97 3.87 7.31 -4.38
C ARG A 97 5.34 6.96 -4.37
N LEU A 98 5.76 6.24 -5.40
CA LEU A 98 7.17 6.02 -5.71
C LEU A 98 7.75 7.27 -6.38
N TYR A 99 8.89 7.70 -5.87
CA TYR A 99 9.70 8.77 -6.43
C TYR A 99 10.90 8.17 -7.16
N TRP A 100 11.35 8.86 -8.20
CA TRP A 100 12.54 8.51 -8.94
C TRP A 100 13.49 9.70 -8.93
N ARG A 101 14.77 9.43 -8.73
CA ARG A 101 15.81 10.46 -8.82
C ARG A 101 16.49 10.35 -10.19
N PRO A 102 16.31 11.35 -11.07
CA PRO A 102 17.04 11.38 -12.34
C PRO A 102 18.56 11.45 -12.11
N PRO A 103 19.38 10.78 -12.93
CA PRO A 103 20.85 10.79 -12.78
C PRO A 103 21.45 12.20 -12.71
N ASP A 104 20.90 13.12 -13.50
CA ASP A 104 21.41 14.49 -13.63
C ASP A 104 20.77 15.48 -12.64
N LYS A 105 19.93 15.00 -11.71
CA LYS A 105 19.23 15.86 -10.75
C LYS A 105 19.48 15.44 -9.30
N THR A 106 19.57 16.45 -8.44
CA THR A 106 19.66 16.27 -6.98
C THR A 106 18.31 15.91 -6.37
N GLU A 107 17.22 16.38 -6.98
CA GLU A 107 15.86 16.20 -6.46
C GLU A 107 15.18 14.95 -7.03
N SER A 108 14.41 14.27 -6.19
CA SER A 108 13.54 13.18 -6.59
C SER A 108 12.22 13.72 -7.13
N VAL A 109 11.70 13.09 -8.19
CA VAL A 109 10.44 13.46 -8.82
C VAL A 109 9.39 12.37 -8.63
N PRO A 110 8.11 12.73 -8.42
CA PRO A 110 7.03 11.76 -8.29
C PRO A 110 6.84 10.99 -9.60
N THR A 111 6.63 9.69 -9.52
CA THR A 111 6.36 8.85 -10.70
C THR A 111 4.86 8.59 -10.87
N ARG A 112 4.49 7.94 -11.99
CA ARG A 112 3.12 7.44 -12.20
C ARG A 112 2.74 6.27 -11.29
N ARG A 113 3.72 5.66 -10.60
CA ARG A 113 3.51 4.54 -9.68
C ARG A 113 3.17 5.09 -8.29
N GLY A 114 1.88 5.19 -8.03
CA GLY A 114 1.36 5.62 -6.73
C GLY A 114 -0.16 5.58 -6.73
N LEU A 115 -0.73 5.76 -5.54
CA LEU A 115 -2.16 5.82 -5.31
C LEU A 115 -2.46 7.01 -4.40
N CYS A 116 -3.27 7.94 -4.91
CA CYS A 116 -3.81 9.06 -4.15
C CYS A 116 -5.21 8.67 -3.66
N MET A 117 -5.29 8.29 -2.39
CA MET A 117 -6.52 7.83 -1.74
C MET A 117 -7.38 9.02 -1.34
N ARG A 118 -8.65 8.98 -1.73
CA ARG A 118 -9.67 9.95 -1.29
C ARG A 118 -10.06 9.70 0.17
N PRO A 119 -10.75 10.63 0.84
CA PRO A 119 -11.16 10.46 2.24
C PRO A 119 -11.96 9.18 2.53
N SER A 120 -12.89 8.80 1.64
CA SER A 120 -13.65 7.55 1.78
C SER A 120 -12.73 6.33 1.66
N GLU A 121 -11.93 6.28 0.60
CA GLU A 121 -10.97 5.20 0.34
C GLU A 121 -9.96 5.02 1.47
N TYR A 122 -9.47 6.14 2.03
CA TYR A 122 -8.57 6.16 3.18
C TYR A 122 -9.24 5.62 4.45
N THR A 123 -10.49 6.02 4.70
CA THR A 123 -11.28 5.54 5.84
C THR A 123 -11.51 4.04 5.75
N THR A 124 -11.93 3.54 4.58
CA THR A 124 -12.11 2.11 4.31
C THR A 124 -10.79 1.36 4.47
N PHE A 125 -9.69 1.88 3.92
CA PHE A 125 -8.37 1.27 4.09
C PHE A 125 -8.00 1.12 5.57
N LYS A 126 -8.20 2.18 6.37
CA LYS A 126 -7.96 2.16 7.82
C LYS A 126 -8.79 1.14 8.58
N GLN A 127 -10.06 1.00 8.24
CA GLN A 127 -10.95 0.01 8.88
C GLN A 127 -10.44 -1.43 8.68
N HIS A 128 -9.82 -1.71 7.54
CA HIS A 128 -9.28 -3.03 7.22
C HIS A 128 -7.79 -3.21 7.54
N LEU A 129 -7.11 -2.19 8.08
CA LEU A 129 -5.66 -2.28 8.38
C LEU A 129 -5.33 -3.47 9.28
N GLU A 130 -6.11 -3.69 10.33
CA GLU A 130 -5.87 -4.79 11.27
C GLU A 130 -6.10 -6.16 10.63
N GLU A 131 -7.05 -6.28 9.70
CA GLU A 131 -7.27 -7.51 8.95
C GLU A 131 -6.12 -7.78 7.99
N ILE A 132 -5.64 -6.75 7.28
CA ILE A 132 -4.48 -6.84 6.39
C ILE A 132 -3.23 -7.26 7.18
N LYS A 133 -3.00 -6.68 8.37
CA LYS A 133 -1.89 -7.06 9.27
C LYS A 133 -1.99 -8.52 9.73
N LYS A 134 -3.19 -9.01 10.05
CA LYS A 134 -3.47 -10.39 10.52
C LYS A 134 -3.38 -11.45 9.43
N LYS A 135 -3.25 -11.06 8.16
CA LYS A 135 -2.98 -11.98 7.05
C LYS A 135 -1.48 -11.87 6.74
N PRO A 136 -0.59 -12.47 7.56
CA PRO A 136 0.83 -12.45 7.27
C PRO A 136 1.01 -13.09 5.90
N PRO A 137 1.67 -12.41 4.98
CA PRO A 137 1.92 -13.04 3.71
C PRO A 137 3.17 -13.92 3.93
N GLY A 138 3.13 -15.16 3.43
CA GLY A 138 4.31 -16.03 3.43
C GLY A 138 4.60 -16.92 4.66
N ILE A 139 3.61 -17.41 5.41
CA ILE A 139 3.83 -18.68 6.14
C ILE A 139 3.10 -19.80 5.39
N THR A 140 3.80 -20.47 4.48
CA THR A 140 3.61 -21.91 4.33
C THR A 140 4.22 -22.51 5.58
N VAL A 141 3.40 -22.98 6.51
CA VAL A 141 3.90 -23.90 7.53
C VAL A 141 4.34 -25.11 6.75
N GLY A 142 5.64 -25.21 6.48
CA GLY A 142 6.22 -26.50 6.14
C GLY A 142 5.92 -27.38 7.34
N GLU A 143 5.06 -28.37 7.16
CA GLU A 143 4.98 -29.49 8.07
C GLU A 143 6.38 -30.11 8.11
N THR A 144 7.20 -29.68 9.07
CA THR A 144 8.35 -30.47 9.49
C THR A 144 7.75 -31.65 10.25
N VAL A 145 7.32 -32.67 9.49
CA VAL A 145 7.11 -34.00 10.03
C VAL A 145 8.50 -34.48 10.42
N LEU A 146 8.85 -34.33 11.70
CA LEU A 146 10.02 -34.98 12.27
C LEU A 146 9.81 -36.49 12.11
N PRO A 147 10.77 -37.25 11.54
CA PRO A 147 10.66 -38.69 11.57
C PRO A 147 10.79 -39.16 13.03
N GLU A 148 9.78 -39.89 13.49
CA GLU A 148 9.85 -40.64 14.74
C GLU A 148 11.10 -41.53 14.72
N ARG A 149 11.92 -41.43 15.76
CA ARG A 149 12.94 -42.41 16.11
C ARG A 149 12.52 -43.13 17.37
#